data_AF-A0A6U6CF41-F1
#
_entry.id   AF-A0A6U6CF41-F1
#
_cell.length_a   1.000
_cell.length_b   1.000
_cell.length_c   1.000
_cell.angle_alpha   90.00
_cell.angle_beta   90.00
_cell.angle_gamma   90.00
#
_symmetry.space_group_name_H-M   'P 1'
#
loop_
_entity.id
_entity.type
_entity.pdbx_description
1 polymer ?
#
loop_
_entity_poly.entity_id
_entity_poly.type
_entity_poly.pdbx_seq_one_letter_code
_entity_poly.pdbx_strand_id
1 'polypeptide(L)'
;MANTMEQESMMEQILRARDHYQVLGLERDCNEMDIKKSHRNLVRLVHPDKVHCSSDSEMKRTERAFRAVQVAYETLSLPHKRKAYDLQLKMQGKSAQFVPGESSNSGEDLDAEDGPTTVQFFTMILQ
;
A
#
# COMPACT_ATOMS: atom_id res chain seq x y z
N MET A 1 3.01 -13.05 24.31
CA MET A 1 4.14 -12.70 23.43
C MET A 1 4.17 -13.51 22.12
N ALA A 2 3.13 -14.31 21.78
CA ALA A 2 3.14 -15.20 20.61
C ALA A 2 2.69 -14.57 19.28
N ASN A 3 2.14 -13.35 19.28
CA ASN A 3 1.60 -12.75 18.06
C ASN A 3 2.60 -11.87 17.28
N THR A 4 3.73 -11.49 17.87
CA THR A 4 4.63 -10.49 17.27
C THR A 4 5.43 -11.05 16.09
N MET A 5 5.94 -12.29 16.20
CA MET A 5 6.71 -12.95 15.14
C MET A 5 5.88 -13.17 13.86
N GLU A 6 4.59 -13.50 14.00
CA GLU A 6 3.70 -13.68 12.85
C GLU A 6 3.39 -12.36 12.17
N GLN A 7 3.22 -11.28 12.94
CA GLN A 7 2.97 -9.94 12.40
C GLN A 7 4.18 -9.36 11.69
N GLU A 8 5.39 -9.58 12.21
CA GLU A 8 6.65 -9.20 11.58
C GLU A 8 6.83 -9.90 10.21
N SER A 9 6.50 -11.19 10.13
CA SER A 9 6.56 -11.92 8.86
C SER A 9 5.55 -11.37 7.85
N MET A 10 4.33 -11.04 8.29
CA MET A 10 3.31 -10.45 7.41
C MET A 10 3.71 -9.09 6.85
N MET A 11 4.29 -8.19 7.66
CA MET A 11 4.76 -6.89 7.15
C MET A 11 5.87 -7.07 6.10
N GLU A 12 6.76 -8.04 6.30
CA GLU A 12 7.82 -8.34 5.33
C GLU A 12 7.23 -8.88 4.02
N GLN A 13 6.22 -9.75 4.10
CA GLN A 13 5.49 -10.23 2.93
C GLN A 13 4.81 -9.08 2.17
N ILE A 14 4.16 -8.15 2.87
CA ILE A 14 3.52 -6.98 2.28
C ILE A 14 4.55 -6.10 1.55
N LEU A 15 5.71 -5.85 2.16
CA LEU A 15 6.78 -5.04 1.56
C LEU A 15 7.42 -5.74 0.35
N ARG A 16 7.41 -7.07 0.33
CA ARG A 16 7.95 -7.89 -0.77
C ARG A 16 6.94 -8.10 -1.90
N ALA A 17 5.65 -7.90 -1.64
CA ALA A 17 4.59 -8.05 -2.62
C ALA A 17 4.77 -7.05 -3.77
N ARG A 18 4.67 -7.55 -5.01
CA ARG A 18 4.81 -6.73 -6.22
C ARG A 18 3.47 -6.18 -6.71
N ASP A 19 2.39 -6.89 -6.40
CA ASP A 19 1.04 -6.56 -6.84
C ASP A 19 0.18 -6.10 -5.66
N HIS A 20 -0.77 -5.19 -5.89
CA HIS A 20 -1.74 -4.76 -4.87
C HIS A 20 -2.62 -5.91 -4.37
N TYR A 21 -2.89 -6.90 -5.23
CA TYR A 21 -3.61 -8.12 -4.86
C TYR A 21 -2.80 -8.96 -3.87
N GLN A 22 -1.49 -9.14 -4.10
CA GLN A 22 -0.59 -9.84 -3.17
C GLN A 22 -0.44 -9.11 -1.83
N VAL A 23 -0.40 -7.77 -1.84
CA VAL A 23 -0.37 -6.96 -0.62
C VAL A 23 -1.58 -7.27 0.28
N LEU A 24 -2.76 -7.46 -0.32
CA LEU A 24 -3.98 -7.80 0.41
C LEU A 24 -4.14 -9.31 0.66
N GLY A 25 -3.24 -10.14 0.14
CA GLY A 25 -3.37 -11.60 0.19
C GLY A 25 -4.57 -12.14 -0.59
N LEU A 26 -4.99 -11.44 -1.65
CA LEU A 26 -6.16 -11.77 -2.46
C LEU A 26 -5.75 -12.18 -3.88
N GLU A 27 -6.62 -12.96 -4.53
CA GLU A 27 -6.49 -13.28 -5.94
C GLU A 27 -7.04 -12.16 -6.84
N ARG A 28 -6.64 -12.15 -8.12
CA ARG A 28 -7.08 -11.13 -9.09
C ARG A 28 -8.58 -11.18 -9.38
N ASP A 29 -9.24 -12.30 -9.09
CA ASP A 29 -10.68 -12.50 -9.20
C ASP A 29 -11.47 -12.10 -7.94
N CYS A 30 -10.81 -11.51 -6.92
CA CYS A 30 -11.47 -11.13 -5.68
C CYS A 30 -12.57 -10.07 -5.88
N ASN A 31 -13.60 -10.15 -5.03
CA ASN A 31 -14.70 -9.20 -5.02
C ASN A 31 -14.39 -7.99 -4.12
N GLU A 32 -15.11 -6.88 -4.30
CA GLU A 32 -14.93 -5.66 -3.50
C GLU A 32 -15.19 -5.91 -2.00
N MET A 33 -16.11 -6.82 -1.69
CA MET A 33 -16.38 -7.25 -0.32
C MET A 33 -15.17 -7.92 0.34
N ASP A 34 -14.45 -8.77 -0.41
CA ASP A 34 -13.27 -9.47 0.09
C ASP A 34 -12.10 -8.50 0.28
N ILE A 35 -11.93 -7.55 -0.65
CA ILE A 35 -10.94 -6.46 -0.55
C ILE A 35 -11.15 -5.68 0.75
N LYS A 36 -12.38 -5.27 1.05
CA LYS A 36 -12.73 -4.52 2.26
C LYS A 36 -12.56 -5.35 3.54
N LYS A 37 -12.89 -6.64 3.48
CA LYS A 37 -12.73 -7.56 4.62
C LYS A 37 -11.26 -7.81 4.94
N SER A 38 -10.45 -8.12 3.93
CA SER A 38 -9.01 -8.34 4.08
C SER A 38 -8.30 -7.06 4.53
N HIS A 39 -8.67 -5.90 3.99
CA HIS A 39 -8.12 -4.61 4.43
C HIS A 39 -8.34 -4.38 5.94
N ARG A 40 -9.58 -4.53 6.45
CA ARG A 40 -9.85 -4.38 7.90
C ARG A 40 -9.03 -5.35 8.75
N ASN A 41 -8.88 -6.60 8.30
CA ASN A 41 -8.08 -7.59 9.02
C ASN A 41 -6.59 -7.22 9.02
N LEU A 42 -6.04 -6.84 7.87
CA LEU A 42 -4.64 -6.46 7.71
C LEU A 42 -4.30 -5.20 8.48
N VAL A 43 -5.14 -4.16 8.46
CA VAL A 43 -4.95 -2.95 9.27
C VAL A 43 -4.84 -3.29 10.75
N ARG A 44 -5.66 -4.23 11.25
CA ARG A 44 -5.60 -4.66 12.66
C ARG A 44 -4.36 -5.50 12.98
N LEU A 45 -3.78 -6.16 11.98
CA LEU A 45 -2.60 -7.01 12.12
C LEU A 45 -1.28 -6.24 11.95
N VAL A 46 -1.25 -5.24 11.07
CA VAL A 46 -0.07 -4.42 10.72
C VAL A 46 -0.01 -3.14 11.57
N HIS A 47 -0.91 -2.99 12.55
CA HIS A 47 -0.96 -1.80 13.39
C HIS A 47 0.32 -1.66 14.25
N PRO A 48 1.03 -0.51 14.24
CA PRO A 48 2.27 -0.33 14.99
C PRO A 48 2.10 -0.37 16.52
N ASP A 49 0.88 -0.32 17.04
CA ASP A 49 0.61 -0.58 18.48
C ASP A 49 0.75 -2.07 18.84
N LYS A 50 0.46 -2.98 17.90
CA LYS A 50 0.60 -4.42 18.13
C LYS A 50 2.01 -4.93 17.81
N VAL A 51 2.62 -4.36 16.78
CA VAL A 51 4.00 -4.66 16.41
C VAL A 51 4.92 -3.95 17.39
N HIS A 52 5.64 -4.71 18.23
CA HIS A 52 6.62 -4.13 19.14
C HIS A 52 7.82 -3.61 18.34
N CYS A 53 7.72 -2.37 17.88
CA CYS A 53 8.83 -1.69 17.22
C CYS A 53 9.86 -1.33 18.30
N SER A 54 10.93 -2.11 18.39
CA SER A 54 12.02 -1.86 19.33
C SER A 54 13.07 -0.92 18.72
N SER A 55 12.99 -0.66 17.41
CA SER A 55 13.91 0.17 16.64
C SER A 55 13.17 1.08 15.64
N ASP A 56 13.75 2.25 15.35
CA ASP A 56 13.27 3.19 14.31
C ASP A 56 13.15 2.51 12.93
N SER A 57 14.02 1.53 12.65
CA SER A 57 13.96 0.74 11.42
C SER A 57 12.67 -0.10 11.32
N GLU A 58 12.20 -0.63 12.45
CA GLU A 58 10.96 -1.43 12.52
C GLU A 58 9.73 -0.55 12.40
N MET A 59 9.77 0.63 13.02
CA MET A 59 8.71 1.62 12.88
C MET A 59 8.54 2.03 11.41
N LYS A 60 9.64 2.33 10.72
CA LYS A 60 9.65 2.63 9.27
C LYS A 60 9.16 1.45 8.42
N ARG A 61 9.53 0.22 8.76
CA ARG A 61 9.02 -0.98 8.05
C ARG A 61 7.51 -1.13 8.22
N THR A 62 7.02 -0.96 9.45
CA THR A 62 5.60 -1.07 9.79
C THR A 62 4.79 0.02 9.09
N GLU A 63 5.25 1.27 9.10
CA GLU A 63 4.63 2.38 8.40
C GLU A 63 4.56 2.13 6.90
N ARG A 64 5.66 1.68 6.29
CA ARG A 64 5.69 1.36 4.85
C ARG A 64 4.74 0.23 4.49
N ALA A 65 4.66 -0.83 5.30
CA ALA A 65 3.75 -1.94 5.08
C ALA A 65 2.29 -1.49 5.20
N PHE A 66 1.97 -0.71 6.24
CA PHE A 66 0.64 -0.13 6.45
C PHE A 66 0.22 0.75 5.27
N ARG A 67 1.12 1.63 4.81
CA ARG A 67 0.89 2.49 3.65
C ARG A 67 0.67 1.67 2.38
N ALA A 68 1.44 0.59 2.17
CA ALA A 68 1.25 -0.30 1.03
C ALA A 68 -0.14 -0.94 1.01
N VAL A 69 -0.62 -1.43 2.17
CA VAL A 69 -1.98 -1.97 2.32
C VAL A 69 -3.04 -0.92 1.98
N GLN A 70 -2.85 0.31 2.43
CA GLN A 70 -3.77 1.41 2.16
C GLN A 70 -3.84 1.76 0.67
N VAL A 71 -2.69 1.89 0.02
CA VAL A 71 -2.61 2.19 -1.42
C VAL A 71 -3.21 1.05 -2.26
N ALA A 72 -2.95 -0.19 -1.87
CA ALA A 72 -3.53 -1.37 -2.53
C ALA A 72 -5.07 -1.35 -2.42
N TYR A 73 -5.61 -1.09 -1.24
CA TYR A 73 -7.04 -0.95 -1.03
C TYR A 73 -7.63 0.20 -1.85
N GLU A 74 -7.00 1.39 -1.83
CA GLU A 74 -7.53 2.54 -2.56
C GLU A 74 -7.59 2.30 -4.07
N THR A 75 -6.63 1.54 -4.61
CA THR A 75 -6.57 1.18 -6.03
C THR A 75 -7.58 0.09 -6.39
N LEU A 76 -7.72 -0.95 -5.56
CA LEU A 76 -8.57 -2.10 -5.84
C LEU A 76 -10.03 -1.92 -5.43
N SER A 77 -10.30 -1.06 -4.44
CA SER A 77 -11.65 -0.76 -3.96
C SER A 77 -12.48 0.04 -4.95
N LEU A 78 -11.85 0.69 -5.93
CA LEU A 78 -12.53 1.54 -6.89
C LEU A 78 -12.51 0.88 -8.29
N PRO A 79 -13.66 0.63 -8.91
CA PRO A 79 -13.71 -0.11 -10.18
C PRO A 79 -12.99 0.62 -11.32
N HIS A 80 -12.94 1.96 -11.28
CA HIS A 80 -12.19 2.75 -12.26
C HIS A 80 -10.67 2.64 -12.06
N LYS A 81 -10.17 2.71 -10.81
CA LYS A 81 -8.75 2.55 -10.50
C LYS A 81 -8.29 1.12 -10.74
N ARG A 82 -9.10 0.11 -10.41
CA ARG A 82 -8.83 -1.30 -10.70
C ARG A 82 -8.65 -1.53 -12.20
N LYS A 83 -9.56 -1.01 -13.03
CA LYS A 83 -9.43 -1.07 -14.49
C LYS A 83 -8.17 -0.39 -15.01
N ALA A 84 -7.84 0.79 -14.49
CA ALA A 84 -6.62 1.51 -14.86
C ALA A 84 -5.36 0.72 -14.47
N TYR A 85 -5.34 0.14 -13.27
CA TYR A 85 -4.25 -0.71 -12.77
C TYR A 85 -4.09 -1.97 -13.60
N ASP A 86 -5.19 -2.68 -13.91
CA ASP A 86 -5.16 -3.88 -14.75
C ASP A 86 -4.69 -3.56 -16.19
N LEU A 87 -5.06 -2.39 -16.73
CA LEU A 87 -4.57 -1.90 -18.01
C LEU A 87 -3.07 -1.57 -17.96
N GLN A 88 -2.63 -0.88 -16.91
CA GLN A 88 -1.23 -0.55 -16.68
C GLN A 88 -0.37 -1.82 -16.55
N LEU A 89 -0.86 -2.86 -15.85
CA LEU A 89 -0.17 -4.13 -15.71
C LEU A 89 -0.01 -4.83 -17.08
N LYS A 90 -1.03 -4.76 -17.94
CA LYS A 90 -0.96 -5.26 -19.33
C LYS A 90 0.00 -4.44 -20.20
N MET A 91 0.13 -3.13 -19.96
CA MET A 91 1.05 -2.25 -20.70
C MET A 91 2.50 -2.39 -20.23
N GLN A 92 2.75 -2.57 -18.93
CA GLN A 92 4.09 -2.81 -18.39
C GLN A 92 4.71 -4.13 -18.87
N GLY A 93 3.88 -5.14 -19.18
CA GLY A 93 4.34 -6.35 -19.87
C GLY A 93 4.72 -6.14 -21.35
N LYS A 94 4.50 -4.94 -21.91
CA LYS A 94 4.73 -4.58 -23.33
C LYS A 94 5.74 -3.43 -23.51
N SER A 95 6.61 -3.15 -22.54
CA SER A 95 7.67 -2.14 -22.69
C SER A 95 8.94 -2.71 -23.37
N ALA A 96 8.77 -3.31 -24.55
CA ALA A 96 9.82 -3.36 -25.55
C ALA A 96 9.21 -2.81 -26.85
N GLN A 97 9.72 -1.67 -27.33
CA GLN A 97 9.36 -0.93 -28.54
C GLN A 97 8.12 -0.01 -28.46
N PHE A 98 8.27 1.15 -27.82
CA PHE A 98 7.71 2.38 -28.36
C PHE A 98 8.55 3.59 -27.92
N VAL A 99 9.32 4.15 -28.85
CA VAL A 99 10.04 5.43 -28.68
C VAL A 99 9.23 6.49 -29.41
N PRO A 100 8.72 7.51 -28.69
CA PRO A 100 8.51 8.79 -29.35
C PRO A 100 9.12 9.94 -28.54
N GLY A 101 9.94 10.72 -29.25
CA GLY A 101 9.81 12.17 -29.29
C GLY A 101 9.93 12.92 -27.96
N GLU A 102 11.15 13.34 -27.69
CA GLU A 102 11.51 14.47 -26.84
C GLU A 102 10.62 15.72 -27.08
N SER A 103 10.03 16.25 -26.01
CA SER A 103 9.68 17.66 -25.89
C SER A 103 9.55 18.04 -24.42
N SER A 104 10.60 18.74 -23.99
CA SER A 104 10.73 19.71 -22.92
C SER A 104 9.42 20.29 -22.38
N ASN A 105 9.27 20.33 -21.06
CA ASN A 105 8.84 21.56 -20.41
C ASN A 105 9.50 21.74 -19.04
N SER A 106 9.84 23.00 -18.81
CA SER A 106 10.55 23.61 -17.71
C SER A 106 9.72 23.75 -16.42
N GLY A 107 10.41 23.57 -15.29
CA GLY A 107 10.38 24.44 -14.12
C GLY A 107 9.07 24.65 -13.40
N GLU A 108 8.94 23.98 -12.24
CA GLU A 108 8.07 24.44 -11.15
C GLU A 108 8.73 24.07 -9.82
N ASP A 109 9.52 25.00 -9.29
CA ASP A 109 9.88 25.07 -7.87
C ASP A 109 8.58 25.30 -7.07
N LEU A 110 8.21 24.34 -6.23
CA LEU A 110 7.12 24.50 -5.27
C LEU A 110 7.63 24.08 -3.90
N ASP A 111 7.92 25.09 -3.09
CA ASP A 111 8.10 25.05 -1.64
C ASP A 111 7.05 24.14 -0.98
N ALA A 112 7.52 23.00 -0.47
CA ALA A 112 6.71 22.10 0.33
C ALA A 112 6.77 22.54 1.78
N GLU A 113 5.81 23.39 2.13
CA GLU A 113 5.34 23.70 3.48
C GLU A 113 5.25 22.42 4.34
N ASP A 114 5.81 22.51 5.55
CA ASP A 114 5.71 21.51 6.62
C ASP A 114 4.23 21.36 7.03
N GLY A 115 3.54 20.41 6.39
CA GLY A 115 2.17 20.06 6.70
C GLY A 115 2.10 19.15 7.94
N PRO A 116 1.18 19.42 8.90
CA PRO A 116 1.10 18.64 10.13
C PRO A 116 0.76 17.17 9.84
N THR A 117 1.65 16.32 10.35
CA THR A 117 1.57 14.85 10.50
C THR A 117 0.14 14.29 10.42
N THR A 118 -0.07 13.45 9.40
CA THR A 118 -1.18 12.49 9.22
C THR A 118 -1.19 11.40 10.31
N VAL A 119 -1.10 11.80 11.58
CA VAL A 119 -1.09 10.93 12.77
C VAL A 119 -2.32 11.22 13.64
N GLN A 120 -3.39 11.75 13.05
CA GLN A 120 -4.69 11.94 13.72
C GLN A 120 -5.83 11.08 13.12
N PHE A 121 -5.55 10.28 12.07
CA PHE A 121 -6.45 9.21 11.63
C PHE A 121 -6.23 7.89 12.40
N PHE A 122 -5.25 7.87 13.31
CA PHE A 122 -4.74 6.67 13.97
C PHE A 122 -5.53 6.28 15.25
N THR A 123 -6.53 7.05 15.66
CA THR A 123 -7.22 6.83 16.96
C THR A 123 -8.74 6.87 16.88
N MET A 124 -9.37 6.49 15.76
CA MET A 124 -10.85 6.56 15.72
C MET A 124 -11.55 5.58 14.77
N ILE A 125 -11.07 4.36 14.61
CA ILE A 125 -11.91 3.26 14.09
C ILE A 125 -11.67 1.96 14.89
N LEU A 126 -12.66 1.67 15.77
CA LEU A 126 -12.97 0.45 16.53
C LEU A 126 -12.46 0.36 17.99
N GLN A 127 -13.32 0.92 18.86
CA GLN A 127 -13.75 0.50 20.22
C GLN A 127 -12.85 -0.37 21.09
#